data_AF-A0A8S4QCM1-F1
#
_entry.id   AF-A0A8S4QCM1-F1
#
_cell.length_a   1.000
_cell.length_b   1.000
_cell.length_c   1.000
_cell.angle_alpha   90.00
_cell.angle_beta   90.00
_cell.angle_gamma   90.00
#
_symmetry.space_group_name_H-M   'P 1'
#
loop_
_entity.id
_entity.type
_entity.pdbx_description
1 polymer ?
#
loop_
_entity_poly.entity_id
_entity_poly.type
_entity_poly.pdbx_seq_one_letter_code
_entity_poly.pdbx_strand_id
1 'polypeptide(L)'
;CGCDECVKSLNEDSLRHSQARINAYRALSSPSLIALSSADPLLTAFELSWELGRLSVMETEFRSEYKGLRHLCQEFATSLLDHTRTSQELEIMLNYNPWDLDSWEPGERQTLGRLKLAIKYKQKMV
;
A
#
# COMPACT_ATOMS: atom_id res chain seq x y z
N CYS A 1 10.91 5.10 15.16
CA CYS A 1 12.31 5.44 14.83
C CYS A 1 12.94 6.01 16.10
N GLY A 2 14.17 5.60 16.45
CA GLY A 2 14.88 6.09 17.64
C GLY A 2 16.03 7.04 17.32
N CYS A 3 16.05 7.65 16.13
CA CYS A 3 17.09 8.62 15.79
C CYS A 3 16.92 9.93 16.58
N ASP A 4 18.02 10.66 16.76
CA ASP A 4 18.06 11.88 17.58
C ASP A 4 17.03 12.93 17.15
N GLU A 5 16.81 13.09 15.85
CA GLU A 5 15.81 14.03 15.31
C GLU A 5 14.38 13.63 15.70
N CYS A 6 14.02 12.36 15.56
CA CYS A 6 12.69 11.87 15.94
C CYS A 6 12.47 11.96 17.45
N VAL A 7 13.46 11.59 18.25
CA VAL A 7 13.38 11.65 19.72
C VAL A 7 13.26 13.10 20.19
N LYS A 8 14.05 14.01 19.62
CA LYS A 8 13.96 15.44 19.92
C LYS A 8 12.60 16.01 19.54
N SER A 9 12.12 15.76 18.33
CA SER A 9 10.81 16.25 17.87
C SER A 9 9.66 15.73 18.72
N LEU A 10 9.71 14.47 19.16
CA LEU A 10 8.70 13.89 20.06
C LEU A 10 8.71 14.53 21.45
N ASN A 11 9.90 14.82 22.00
CA ASN A 11 10.05 15.45 23.32
C ASN A 11 9.67 16.94 23.31
N GLU A 12 9.92 17.64 22.20
CA GLU A 12 9.57 19.06 22.04
C GLU A 12 8.08 19.26 21.75
N ASP A 13 7.52 18.53 20.77
CA ASP A 13 6.11 18.64 20.39
C ASP A 13 5.60 17.34 19.73
N SER A 14 5.12 16.42 20.55
CA SER A 14 4.62 15.12 20.13
C SER A 14 3.40 15.20 19.21
N LEU A 15 2.53 16.21 19.39
CA LEU A 15 1.33 16.39 18.57
C LEU A 15 1.71 16.88 17.18
N ARG A 16 2.57 17.89 17.07
CA ARG A 16 3.07 18.36 15.76
C ARG A 16 3.85 17.28 15.04
N HIS A 17 4.65 16.50 15.74
CA HIS A 17 5.37 15.36 15.16
C HIS A 17 4.38 14.36 14.53
N SER A 18 3.34 13.99 15.28
CA SER A 18 2.32 13.06 14.81
C SER A 18 1.48 13.65 13.66
N GLN A 19 1.18 14.95 13.71
CA GLN A 19 0.49 15.68 12.63
C GLN A 19 1.30 15.71 11.33
N ALA A 20 2.62 15.91 11.42
CA ALA A 20 3.50 15.88 10.25
C ALA A 20 3.53 14.47 9.62
N ARG A 21 3.60 13.43 10.44
CA ARG A 21 3.59 12.03 9.98
C ARG A 21 2.29 11.67 9.25
N ILE A 22 1.11 11.96 9.82
CA ILE A 22 -0.16 11.66 9.14
C ILE A 22 -0.30 12.45 7.82
N ASN A 23 0.21 13.69 7.76
CA ASN A 23 0.21 14.47 6.52
C ASN A 23 1.11 13.86 5.44
N ALA A 24 2.26 13.30 5.81
CA ALA A 24 3.10 12.54 4.88
C ALA A 24 2.35 11.31 4.35
N TYR A 25 1.70 10.54 5.21
CA TYR A 25 0.90 9.39 4.77
C TYR A 25 -0.30 9.77 3.90
N ARG A 26 -0.94 10.93 4.12
CA ARG A 26 -1.98 11.45 3.21
C ARG A 26 -1.43 11.65 1.80
N ALA A 27 -0.24 12.21 1.67
CA ALA A 27 0.40 12.40 0.37
C ALA A 27 0.79 11.06 -0.27
N LEU A 28 1.43 10.17 0.49
CA LEU A 28 1.86 8.85 0.02
C LEU A 28 0.70 7.94 -0.40
N SER A 29 -0.46 8.08 0.23
CA SER A 29 -1.66 7.29 -0.09
C SER A 29 -2.40 7.80 -1.33
N SER A 30 -1.96 8.90 -1.95
CA SER A 30 -2.62 9.46 -3.14
C SER A 30 -2.60 8.45 -4.29
N PRO A 31 -3.77 8.10 -4.90
CA PRO A 31 -3.84 7.13 -5.99
C PRO A 31 -2.99 7.54 -7.19
N SER A 32 -3.00 8.84 -7.54
CA SER A 32 -2.20 9.37 -8.64
C SER A 32 -0.71 9.25 -8.37
N LEU A 33 -0.28 9.46 -7.13
CA LEU A 33 1.13 9.31 -6.77
C LEU A 33 1.55 7.84 -6.87
N ILE A 34 0.75 6.92 -6.31
CA ILE A 34 1.03 5.48 -6.36
C ILE A 34 1.10 5.01 -7.82
N ALA A 35 0.14 5.40 -8.65
CA ALA A 35 0.05 4.98 -10.05
C ALA A 35 1.22 5.51 -10.92
N LEU A 36 1.72 6.71 -10.64
CA LEU A 36 2.75 7.36 -11.46
C LEU A 36 4.18 7.12 -10.98
N SER A 37 4.37 6.80 -9.69
CA SER A 37 5.72 6.67 -9.11
C SER A 37 6.10 5.26 -8.70
N SER A 38 5.15 4.32 -8.60
CA SER A 38 5.44 2.93 -8.23
C SER A 38 5.73 2.05 -9.43
N ALA A 39 6.74 1.19 -9.30
CA ALA A 39 6.98 0.08 -10.23
C ALA A 39 5.88 -1.00 -10.15
N ASP A 40 5.27 -1.18 -8.97
CA ASP A 40 4.12 -2.06 -8.79
C ASP A 40 3.05 -1.38 -7.91
N PRO A 41 2.07 -0.73 -8.53
CA PRO A 41 1.00 -0.02 -7.82
C PRO A 41 0.16 -0.92 -6.91
N LEU A 42 -0.06 -2.19 -7.26
CA LEU A 42 -0.84 -3.13 -6.44
C LEU A 42 -0.11 -3.46 -5.15
N LEU A 43 1.16 -3.84 -5.26
CA LEU A 43 1.96 -4.19 -4.09
C LEU A 43 2.18 -2.97 -3.20
N THR A 44 2.47 -1.81 -3.77
CA THR A 44 2.58 -0.57 -2.98
C THR A 44 1.31 -0.27 -2.19
N ALA A 45 0.14 -0.42 -2.82
CA ALA A 45 -1.14 -0.24 -2.13
C ALA A 45 -1.37 -1.27 -1.01
N PHE A 46 -0.96 -2.53 -1.22
CA PHE A 46 -1.07 -3.59 -0.21
C PHE A 46 -0.16 -3.32 1.00
N GLU A 47 1.07 -2.90 0.76
CA GLU A 47 2.04 -2.60 1.81
C GLU A 47 1.64 -1.36 2.61
N LEU A 48 1.25 -0.30 1.90
CA LEU A 48 0.84 0.94 2.53
C LEU A 48 -0.44 0.75 3.36
N SER A 49 -1.45 0.04 2.84
CA SER A 49 -2.67 -0.28 3.60
C SER A 49 -2.38 -1.12 4.86
N TRP A 50 -1.41 -2.04 4.80
CA TRP A 50 -0.97 -2.81 5.97
C TRP A 50 -0.27 -1.92 7.01
N GLU A 51 0.65 -1.08 6.56
CA GLU A 51 1.39 -0.14 7.40
C GLU A 51 0.44 0.84 8.11
N LEU A 52 -0.50 1.44 7.38
CA LEU A 52 -1.55 2.32 7.93
C LEU A 52 -2.44 1.59 8.94
N GLY A 53 -2.71 0.30 8.71
CA GLY A 53 -3.39 -0.55 9.67
C GLY A 53 -2.65 -0.64 11.01
N ARG A 54 -1.32 -0.82 10.98
CA ARG A 54 -0.46 -0.81 12.18
C ARG A 54 -0.38 0.58 12.80
N LEU A 55 -0.22 1.61 11.96
CA LEU A 55 -0.48 3.04 12.18
C LEU A 55 -1.58 3.29 13.21
N SER A 56 -2.79 2.88 12.83
CA SER A 56 -4.01 3.12 13.57
C SER A 56 -4.10 2.45 14.96
N VAL A 57 -3.19 1.50 15.26
CA VAL A 57 -3.12 0.83 16.57
C VAL A 57 -2.04 1.46 17.44
N MET A 58 -0.93 1.89 16.84
CA MET A 58 0.18 2.51 17.56
C MET A 58 -0.11 3.97 17.95
N GLU A 59 -0.83 4.70 17.09
CA GLU A 59 -1.18 6.11 17.30
C GLU A 59 -2.69 6.25 17.37
N THR A 60 -3.19 6.44 18.59
CA THR A 60 -4.62 6.50 18.86
C THR A 60 -5.25 7.83 18.44
N GLU A 61 -4.46 8.90 18.45
CA GLU A 61 -4.84 10.29 18.22
C GLU A 61 -5.36 10.52 16.80
N PHE A 62 -4.79 9.81 15.82
CA PHE A 62 -5.18 9.87 14.39
C PHE A 62 -5.70 8.53 13.88
N ARG A 63 -6.25 7.71 14.77
CA ARG A 63 -6.67 6.34 14.46
C ARG A 63 -7.69 6.27 13.33
N SER A 64 -8.66 7.19 13.31
CA SER A 64 -9.68 7.29 12.27
C SER A 64 -9.07 7.62 10.91
N GLU A 65 -8.13 8.54 10.88
CA GLU A 65 -7.48 9.02 9.67
C GLU A 65 -6.61 7.94 9.05
N TYR A 66 -5.81 7.23 9.86
CA TYR A 66 -5.05 6.07 9.39
C TYR A 66 -5.96 4.98 8.82
N LYS A 67 -7.12 4.72 9.43
CA LYS A 67 -8.10 3.76 8.89
C LYS A 67 -8.71 4.24 7.57
N GLY A 68 -9.00 5.54 7.44
CA GLY A 68 -9.50 6.14 6.19
C GLY A 68 -8.48 6.03 5.07
N LEU A 69 -7.22 6.38 5.32
CA LEU A 69 -6.13 6.22 4.35
C LEU A 69 -5.91 4.77 3.97
N ARG A 70 -5.95 3.86 4.95
CA ARG A 70 -5.89 2.42 4.69
C ARG A 70 -6.98 2.03 3.70
N HIS A 71 -8.22 2.41 3.97
CA HIS A 71 -9.35 2.07 3.10
C HIS A 71 -9.15 2.58 1.68
N LEU A 72 -8.70 3.82 1.52
CA LEU A 72 -8.41 4.42 0.23
C LEU A 72 -7.36 3.62 -0.57
N CYS A 73 -6.28 3.15 0.07
CA CYS A 73 -5.31 2.28 -0.61
C CYS A 73 -5.92 0.94 -1.04
N GLN A 74 -6.84 0.38 -0.24
CA GLN A 74 -7.52 -0.87 -0.59
C GLN A 74 -8.49 -0.66 -1.75
N GLU A 75 -9.27 0.42 -1.74
CA GLU A 75 -10.17 0.79 -2.83
C GLU A 75 -9.41 1.05 -4.12
N PHE A 76 -8.26 1.71 -4.05
CA PHE A 76 -7.38 1.90 -5.22
C PHE A 76 -6.96 0.55 -5.82
N ALA A 77 -6.52 -0.40 -5.00
CA ALA A 77 -6.08 -1.71 -5.48
C ALA A 77 -7.24 -2.51 -6.10
N THR A 78 -8.41 -2.52 -5.45
CA THR A 78 -9.63 -3.14 -5.99
C THR A 78 -10.03 -2.49 -7.31
N SER A 79 -10.10 -1.17 -7.34
CA SER A 79 -10.46 -0.41 -8.55
C SER A 79 -9.49 -0.72 -9.69
N LEU A 80 -8.19 -0.83 -9.42
CA LEU A 80 -7.20 -1.13 -10.44
C LEU A 80 -7.41 -2.51 -11.07
N LEU A 81 -7.79 -3.52 -10.28
CA LEU A 81 -8.14 -4.85 -10.79
C LEU A 81 -9.49 -4.85 -11.53
N ASP A 82 -10.46 -4.06 -11.08
CA ASP A 82 -11.77 -3.93 -11.72
C ASP A 82 -11.69 -3.30 -13.13
N HIS A 83 -10.60 -2.59 -13.45
CA HIS A 83 -10.38 -2.04 -14.79
C HIS A 83 -9.89 -3.08 -15.81
N THR A 84 -9.53 -4.29 -15.37
CA THR A 84 -9.17 -5.38 -16.30
C THR A 84 -10.38 -5.82 -17.11
N ARG A 85 -10.19 -5.96 -18.42
CA ARG A 85 -11.24 -6.31 -19.39
C ARG A 85 -11.12 -7.72 -19.93
N THR A 86 -9.97 -8.36 -19.75
CA THR A 86 -9.69 -9.70 -20.24
C THR A 86 -9.05 -10.57 -19.16
N SER A 87 -9.22 -11.89 -19.28
CA SER A 87 -8.53 -12.84 -18.40
C SER A 87 -7.01 -12.72 -18.52
N GLN A 88 -6.51 -12.40 -19.72
CA GLN A 88 -5.09 -12.20 -19.96
C GLN A 88 -4.52 -11.02 -19.16
N GLU A 89 -5.21 -9.87 -19.16
CA GLU A 89 -4.80 -8.71 -18.34
C GLU A 89 -4.77 -9.06 -16.85
N LEU A 90 -5.80 -9.77 -16.38
CA LEU A 90 -5.88 -10.22 -14.99
C LEU A 90 -4.72 -11.17 -14.64
N GLU A 91 -4.44 -12.16 -15.49
CA GLU A 91 -3.32 -13.08 -15.29
C GLU A 91 -1.98 -12.34 -15.24
N ILE A 92 -1.74 -11.40 -16.16
CA ILE A 92 -0.53 -10.56 -16.14
C ILE A 92 -0.43 -9.85 -14.79
N MET A 93 -1.48 -9.16 -14.35
CA MET A 93 -1.46 -8.44 -13.08
C MET A 93 -1.23 -9.35 -11.87
N LEU A 94 -1.82 -10.56 -11.86
CA LEU A 94 -1.69 -11.48 -10.73
C LEU A 94 -0.31 -12.15 -10.61
N ASN A 95 0.40 -12.28 -11.74
CA ASN A 95 1.73 -12.88 -11.81
C ASN A 95 2.88 -11.87 -11.94
N TYR A 96 2.56 -10.58 -12.08
CA TYR A 96 3.55 -9.53 -12.28
C TYR A 96 4.52 -9.43 -11.09
N ASN A 97 5.82 -9.39 -11.41
CA ASN A 97 6.89 -9.14 -10.46
C ASN A 97 8.03 -8.33 -11.14
N PRO A 98 8.22 -7.04 -10.80
CA PRO A 98 9.24 -6.21 -11.44
C PRO A 98 10.69 -6.55 -11.03
N TRP A 99 10.87 -7.42 -10.04
CA TRP A 99 12.21 -7.79 -9.52
C TRP A 99 12.70 -9.14 -10.03
N ASP A 100 11.86 -9.90 -10.73
CA ASP A 100 12.29 -11.15 -11.36
C ASP A 100 13.04 -10.84 -12.67
N LEU A 101 14.07 -11.64 -12.96
CA LEU A 101 14.88 -11.48 -14.18
C LEU A 101 14.08 -11.81 -15.44
N ASP A 102 13.19 -12.80 -15.33
CA ASP A 102 12.28 -13.22 -16.39
C ASP A 102 10.86 -12.79 -16.03
N SER A 103 10.22 -12.06 -16.94
CA SER A 103 8.81 -11.68 -16.77
C SER A 103 7.92 -12.86 -17.14
N TRP A 104 6.89 -13.09 -16.32
CA TRP A 104 5.88 -14.11 -16.61
C TRP A 104 5.18 -13.83 -17.95
N GLU A 105 5.05 -14.84 -18.80
CA GLU A 105 4.36 -14.75 -20.09
C GLU A 105 3.03 -15.54 -20.11
N PRO A 106 2.01 -15.06 -20.87
CA PRO A 106 0.76 -15.79 -21.06
C PRO A 106 0.97 -17.21 -21.57
N GLY A 107 0.41 -18.19 -20.84
CA GLY A 107 0.57 -19.62 -21.12
C GLY A 107 1.58 -20.33 -20.22
N GLU A 108 2.40 -19.58 -19.48
CA GLU A 108 3.24 -20.15 -18.42
C GLU A 108 2.42 -20.57 -17.20
N ARG A 109 3.05 -21.36 -16.32
CA ARG A 109 2.45 -21.76 -15.06
C ARG A 109 2.23 -20.54 -14.17
N GLN A 110 0.98 -20.34 -13.74
CA GLN A 110 0.57 -19.25 -12.85
C GLN A 110 1.31 -19.35 -11.50
N THR A 111 2.03 -18.28 -11.12
CA THR A 111 2.71 -18.15 -9.83
C THR A 111 1.79 -17.58 -8.75
N LEU A 112 0.81 -16.75 -9.17
CA LEU A 112 -0.18 -16.05 -8.35
C LEU A 112 0.47 -15.24 -7.21
N GLY A 113 1.60 -14.58 -7.52
CA GLY A 113 2.39 -13.83 -6.54
C GLY A 113 1.59 -12.72 -5.86
N ARG A 114 0.81 -11.94 -6.63
CA ARG A 114 0.03 -10.83 -6.07
C ARG A 114 -1.15 -11.32 -5.24
N LEU A 115 -1.79 -12.43 -5.61
CA LEU A 115 -2.85 -13.04 -4.80
C LEU A 115 -2.32 -13.51 -3.43
N LYS A 116 -1.16 -14.18 -3.41
CA LYS A 116 -0.51 -14.59 -2.14
C LYS A 116 -0.20 -13.39 -1.24
N LEU A 117 0.26 -12.29 -1.83
CA LEU A 117 0.54 -11.05 -1.11
C LEU A 117 -0.74 -10.35 -0.64
N ALA A 118 -1.81 -10.35 -1.43
CA ALA A 118 -3.11 -9.82 -1.03
C ALA A 118 -3.62 -10.52 0.25
N ILE A 119 -3.52 -11.85 0.31
CA ILE A 119 -3.86 -12.64 1.50
C ILE A 119 -2.95 -12.27 2.67
N LYS A 120 -1.63 -12.21 2.46
CA LYS A 120 -0.64 -11.84 3.50
C LYS A 120 -0.95 -10.47 4.12
N TYR A 121 -1.30 -9.48 3.30
CA TYR A 121 -1.62 -8.12 3.73
C TYR A 121 -3.09 -7.91 4.11
N LYS A 122 -3.90 -8.98 4.13
CA LYS A 122 -5.32 -8.98 4.54
C LYS A 122 -6.19 -8.05 3.70
N GLN A 123 -5.98 -8.07 2.38
CA GLN A 123 -6.85 -7.40 1.43
C GLN A 123 -8.13 -8.23 1.28
N LYS A 124 -9.24 -7.74 1.83
CA LYS A 124 -10.53 -8.45 1.85
C LYS A 124 -11.49 -8.01 0.74
N MET A 125 -11.23 -6.83 0.17
CA MET A 125 -12.03 -6.24 -0.91
C MET A 125 -11.42 -6.54 -2.28
N VAL A 126 -10.29 -7.26 -2.30
CA VAL A 126 -9.59 -7.73 -3.50
C VAL A 126 -9.92 -9.20 -3.67
#